data_AF-A0A7S0FBR6-F1
#
_entry.id   AF-A0A7S0FBR6-F1
#
_cell.length_a   1.000
_cell.length_b   1.000
_cell.length_c   1.000
_cell.angle_alpha   90.00
_cell.angle_beta   90.00
_cell.angle_gamma   90.00
#
_symmetry.space_group_name_H-M   'P 1'
#
loop_
_entity.id
_entity.type
_entity.pdbx_description
1 polymer ?
#
loop_
_entity_poly.entity_id
_entity_poly.type
_entity_poly.pdbx_seq_one_letter_code
_entity_poly.pdbx_strand_id
1 'polypeptide(L)'
;PRPRPSALCMAVVSDAEFQGACKALGHPEWLENEAWRTLPGRLRDAAKLSAALDTAVKAMDTASVLARCKEHGVPCAAVQTVEECLQDPQALHCGVLESARHPVLGEYRLPRHAARFSATPANGRTPAPAPGEGMVEHLEACGYDRDDIMELVAAGALAAPVRLEPAASWGSYLLSWVAAEERTVDEAWKQQAHFKAAALQPLRPAATMRVTRSASALPGAGLVRRLTTAPSATPGLRRVLSWA
;
A
#
# COMPACT_ATOMS: atom_id res chain seq x y z
N PRO A 1 -15.74 -22.49 -23.26
CA PRO A 1 -15.10 -22.34 -21.94
C PRO A 1 -16.13 -22.43 -20.81
N ARG A 2 -16.15 -23.52 -20.04
CA ARG A 2 -16.90 -23.52 -18.76
C ARG A 2 -16.26 -22.43 -17.89
N PRO A 3 -17.03 -21.51 -17.29
CA PRO A 3 -16.46 -20.59 -16.30
C PRO A 3 -15.77 -21.46 -15.24
N ARG A 4 -14.50 -21.16 -14.94
CA ARG A 4 -13.80 -21.81 -13.83
C ARG A 4 -14.68 -21.64 -12.59
N PRO A 5 -14.81 -22.64 -11.70
CA PRO A 5 -15.53 -22.40 -10.45
C PRO A 5 -14.77 -21.30 -9.72
N SER A 6 -15.32 -20.09 -9.71
CA SER A 6 -14.91 -19.07 -8.77
C SER A 6 -15.23 -19.66 -7.41
N ALA A 7 -14.21 -19.73 -6.55
CA ALA A 7 -14.45 -20.16 -5.17
C ALA A 7 -15.57 -19.28 -4.58
N LEU A 8 -16.42 -19.85 -3.75
CA LEU A 8 -17.49 -19.11 -3.07
C LEU A 8 -17.09 -18.91 -1.61
N CYS A 9 -17.37 -17.73 -1.08
CA CYS A 9 -17.37 -17.47 0.35
C CYS A 9 -18.81 -17.50 0.84
N MET A 10 -19.15 -18.49 1.66
CA MET A 10 -20.45 -18.62 2.30
C MET A 10 -20.28 -18.48 3.81
N ALA A 11 -21.08 -17.61 4.42
CA ALA A 11 -21.10 -17.43 5.87
C ALA A 11 -22.39 -18.03 6.45
N VAL A 12 -22.25 -19.10 7.21
CA VAL A 12 -23.35 -19.80 7.87
C VAL A 12 -23.05 -19.87 9.36
N VAL A 13 -23.54 -18.87 10.10
CA VAL A 13 -23.30 -18.72 11.53
C VAL A 13 -24.61 -18.91 12.29
N SER A 14 -25.65 -18.14 11.96
CA SER A 14 -26.93 -18.23 12.66
C SER A 14 -27.71 -19.50 12.30
N ASP A 15 -28.67 -19.88 13.16
CA ASP A 15 -29.56 -21.01 12.87
C ASP A 15 -30.44 -20.74 11.63
N ALA A 16 -30.84 -19.48 11.41
CA ALA A 16 -31.59 -19.07 10.23
C ALA A 16 -30.75 -19.24 8.95
N GLU A 17 -29.48 -18.82 8.98
CA GLU A 17 -28.55 -19.02 7.86
C GLU A 17 -28.31 -20.51 7.59
N PHE A 18 -28.20 -21.33 8.64
CA PHE A 18 -28.01 -22.78 8.47
C PHE A 18 -29.24 -23.44 7.82
N GLN A 19 -30.44 -23.09 8.28
CA GLN A 19 -31.68 -23.53 7.64
C GLN A 19 -31.79 -23.05 6.20
N GLY A 20 -31.38 -21.81 5.92
CA GLY A 20 -31.30 -21.26 4.58
C GLY A 20 -30.33 -22.05 3.70
N ALA A 21 -29.14 -22.37 4.22
CA ALA A 21 -28.10 -23.10 3.47
C ALA A 21 -28.54 -24.52 3.14
N CYS A 22 -29.17 -25.23 4.09
CA CYS A 22 -29.74 -26.56 3.85
C CYS A 22 -30.75 -26.54 2.70
N LYS A 23 -31.67 -25.55 2.68
CA LYS A 23 -32.66 -25.39 1.59
C LYS A 23 -31.99 -24.96 0.28
N ALA A 24 -31.05 -24.01 0.33
CA ALA A 24 -30.35 -23.46 -0.82
C ALA A 24 -29.42 -24.46 -1.52
N LEU A 25 -28.94 -25.47 -0.79
CA LEU A 25 -28.08 -26.52 -1.33
C LEU A 25 -28.85 -27.81 -1.61
N GLY A 26 -30.14 -27.89 -1.27
CA GLY A 26 -30.99 -29.07 -1.52
C GLY A 26 -30.77 -30.21 -0.54
N HIS A 27 -30.30 -29.90 0.67
CA HIS A 27 -30.03 -30.85 1.75
C HIS A 27 -30.85 -30.54 3.01
N PRO A 28 -32.21 -30.54 2.96
CA PRO A 28 -33.04 -30.29 4.14
C PRO A 28 -32.83 -31.32 5.26
N GLU A 29 -32.39 -32.54 4.94
CA GLU A 29 -32.09 -33.62 5.89
C GLU A 29 -30.97 -33.27 6.88
N TRP A 30 -30.11 -32.31 6.56
CA TRP A 30 -29.06 -31.84 7.48
C TRP A 30 -29.62 -31.17 8.73
N LEU A 31 -30.87 -30.71 8.70
CA LEU A 31 -31.57 -30.14 9.87
C LEU A 31 -31.93 -31.21 10.91
N GLU A 32 -31.99 -32.48 10.49
CA GLU A 32 -32.28 -33.62 11.36
C GLU A 32 -31.01 -34.18 12.01
N ASN A 33 -29.82 -33.76 11.54
CA ASN A 33 -28.55 -34.16 12.13
C ASN A 33 -28.40 -33.56 13.53
N GLU A 34 -28.45 -34.41 14.56
CA GLU A 34 -28.32 -34.01 15.97
C GLU A 34 -27.04 -33.19 16.24
N ALA A 35 -25.94 -33.51 15.56
CA ALA A 35 -24.67 -32.80 15.71
C ALA A 35 -24.72 -31.37 15.14
N TRP A 36 -25.61 -31.07 14.18
CA TRP A 36 -25.69 -29.77 13.52
C TRP A 36 -26.90 -28.92 13.92
N ARG A 37 -27.78 -29.49 14.75
CA ARG A 37 -29.02 -28.82 15.20
C ARG A 37 -28.78 -27.53 15.97
N THR A 38 -27.61 -27.38 16.61
CA THR A 38 -27.25 -26.19 17.40
C THR A 38 -25.94 -25.59 16.91
N LEU A 39 -25.77 -24.28 17.07
CA LEU A 39 -24.52 -23.60 16.75
C LEU A 39 -23.29 -24.24 17.42
N PRO A 40 -23.27 -24.53 18.75
CA PRO A 40 -22.14 -25.20 19.37
C PRO A 40 -21.82 -26.57 18.75
N GLY A 41 -22.86 -27.32 18.35
CA GLY A 41 -22.70 -28.58 17.63
C GLY A 41 -22.04 -28.39 16.26
N ARG A 42 -22.52 -27.41 15.47
CA ARG A 42 -21.92 -27.07 14.17
C ARG A 42 -20.48 -26.60 14.29
N LEU A 43 -20.14 -25.85 15.33
CA LEU A 43 -18.75 -25.41 15.59
C LEU A 43 -17.84 -26.60 15.97
N ARG A 44 -18.35 -27.55 16.76
CA ARG A 44 -17.61 -28.77 17.11
C ARG A 44 -17.34 -29.65 15.88
N ASP A 45 -18.33 -29.76 14.99
CA ASP A 45 -18.26 -30.55 13.76
C ASP A 45 -17.94 -29.70 12.51
N ALA A 46 -17.33 -28.54 12.68
CA ALA A 46 -17.13 -27.54 11.61
C ALA A 46 -16.41 -28.11 10.38
N ALA A 47 -15.42 -28.99 10.58
CA ALA A 47 -14.71 -29.62 9.48
C ALA A 47 -15.62 -30.52 8.62
N LYS A 48 -16.51 -31.30 9.25
CA LYS A 48 -17.44 -32.18 8.54
C LYS A 48 -18.53 -31.36 7.84
N LEU A 49 -19.06 -30.35 8.52
CA LEU A 49 -20.05 -29.44 7.95
C LEU A 49 -19.47 -28.71 6.73
N SER A 50 -18.25 -28.19 6.84
CA SER A 50 -17.55 -27.53 5.73
C SER A 50 -17.35 -28.48 4.54
N ALA A 51 -16.94 -29.73 4.77
CA ALA A 51 -16.79 -30.73 3.70
C ALA A 51 -18.13 -31.10 3.03
N ALA A 52 -19.22 -31.17 3.80
CA ALA A 52 -20.56 -31.40 3.27
C ALA A 52 -21.04 -30.22 2.40
N LEU A 53 -20.87 -28.98 2.89
CA LEU A 53 -21.17 -27.76 2.15
C LEU A 53 -20.37 -27.67 0.85
N ASP A 54 -19.06 -27.94 0.90
CA ASP A 54 -18.18 -27.93 -0.27
C ASP A 54 -18.60 -28.97 -1.31
N THR A 55 -18.96 -30.17 -0.87
CA THR A 55 -19.48 -31.24 -1.75
C THR A 55 -20.76 -30.81 -2.46
N ALA A 56 -21.71 -30.24 -1.73
CA ALA A 56 -22.98 -29.79 -2.29
C ALA A 56 -22.81 -28.61 -3.25
N VAL A 57 -21.96 -27.64 -2.90
CA VAL A 57 -21.64 -26.48 -3.76
C VAL A 57 -20.97 -26.92 -5.06
N LYS A 58 -20.05 -27.89 -5.02
CA LYS A 58 -19.36 -28.43 -6.22
C LYS A 58 -20.31 -29.15 -7.19
N ALA A 59 -21.46 -29.62 -6.73
CA ALA A 59 -22.47 -30.27 -7.56
C ALA A 59 -23.33 -29.26 -8.34
N MET A 60 -23.17 -27.96 -8.11
CA MET A 60 -24.00 -26.90 -8.66
C MET A 60 -23.17 -25.86 -9.43
N ASP A 61 -23.81 -25.12 -10.32
CA ASP A 61 -23.19 -23.95 -10.93
C ASP A 61 -23.18 -22.76 -9.95
N THR A 62 -22.12 -21.95 -10.00
CA THR A 62 -21.91 -20.82 -9.10
C THR A 62 -23.08 -19.82 -9.11
N ALA A 63 -23.66 -19.54 -10.28
CA ALA A 63 -24.74 -18.57 -10.42
C ALA A 63 -26.01 -19.06 -9.70
N SER A 64 -26.35 -20.35 -9.84
CA SER A 64 -27.46 -20.97 -9.12
C SER A 64 -27.23 -20.99 -7.62
N VAL A 65 -26.01 -21.28 -7.15
CA VAL A 65 -25.71 -21.24 -5.70
C VAL A 65 -25.93 -19.83 -5.16
N LEU A 66 -25.41 -18.80 -5.83
CA LEU A 66 -25.58 -17.40 -5.41
C LEU A 66 -27.07 -16.99 -5.40
N ALA A 67 -27.81 -17.34 -6.44
CA ALA A 67 -29.24 -17.02 -6.54
C ALA A 67 -30.06 -17.69 -5.42
N ARG A 68 -29.85 -18.99 -5.18
CA ARG A 68 -30.55 -19.74 -4.12
C ARG A 68 -30.14 -19.27 -2.73
N CYS A 69 -28.86 -18.97 -2.51
CA CYS A 69 -28.40 -18.41 -1.23
C CYS A 69 -29.08 -17.06 -0.96
N LYS A 70 -29.17 -16.17 -1.96
CA LYS A 70 -29.87 -14.90 -1.84
C LYS A 70 -31.36 -15.09 -1.54
N GLU A 71 -32.03 -16.02 -2.22
CA GLU A 71 -33.45 -16.35 -1.99
C GLU A 71 -33.71 -16.85 -0.56
N HIS A 72 -32.79 -17.64 -0.01
CA HIS A 72 -32.91 -18.23 1.32
C HIS A 72 -32.21 -17.45 2.43
N GLY A 73 -31.77 -16.21 2.17
CA GLY A 73 -31.18 -15.33 3.19
C GLY A 73 -29.81 -15.80 3.69
N VAL A 74 -29.04 -16.52 2.88
CA VAL A 74 -27.69 -16.99 3.19
C VAL A 74 -26.67 -16.02 2.60
N PRO A 75 -25.81 -15.38 3.42
CA PRO A 75 -24.72 -14.56 2.92
C PRO A 75 -23.73 -15.43 2.12
N CYS A 76 -23.67 -15.18 0.81
CA CYS A 76 -22.79 -15.90 -0.10
C CYS A 76 -22.32 -14.96 -1.21
N ALA A 77 -21.02 -15.00 -1.51
CA ALA A 77 -20.42 -14.19 -2.57
C ALA A 77 -19.37 -15.00 -3.33
N ALA A 78 -19.20 -14.69 -4.62
CA ALA A 78 -18.09 -15.22 -5.39
C ALA A 78 -16.77 -14.55 -5.01
N VAL A 79 -15.70 -15.34 -4.95
CA VAL A 79 -14.33 -14.85 -4.88
C VAL A 79 -13.98 -14.30 -6.26
N GLN A 80 -13.77 -12.99 -6.31
CA GLN A 80 -13.46 -12.24 -7.51
C GLN A 80 -11.96 -11.98 -7.62
N THR A 81 -11.43 -11.86 -8.85
CA THR A 81 -10.10 -11.26 -9.06
C THR A 81 -10.14 -9.76 -8.77
N VAL A 82 -8.97 -9.12 -8.71
CA VAL A 82 -8.89 -7.67 -8.54
C VAL A 82 -9.60 -6.97 -9.71
N GLU A 83 -9.38 -7.42 -10.93
CA GLU A 83 -10.00 -6.85 -12.14
C GLU A 83 -11.52 -6.98 -12.12
N GLU A 84 -12.04 -8.14 -11.71
CA GLU A 84 -13.48 -8.38 -11.57
C GLU A 84 -14.09 -7.48 -10.49
N CYS A 85 -13.45 -7.40 -9.32
CA CYS A 85 -13.88 -6.56 -8.20
C CYS A 85 -13.95 -5.07 -8.58
N LEU A 86 -13.00 -4.59 -9.39
CA LEU A 86 -12.99 -3.20 -9.86
C LEU A 86 -14.09 -2.89 -10.89
N GLN A 87 -14.70 -3.91 -11.49
CA GLN A 87 -15.82 -3.80 -12.44
C GLN A 87 -17.17 -4.20 -11.81
N ASP A 88 -17.16 -4.64 -10.54
CA ASP A 88 -18.37 -5.06 -9.85
C ASP A 88 -19.37 -3.90 -9.77
N PRO A 89 -20.67 -4.12 -10.08
CA PRO A 89 -21.69 -3.07 -10.03
C PRO A 89 -21.75 -2.33 -8.68
N GLN A 90 -21.51 -3.03 -7.57
CA GLN A 90 -21.46 -2.45 -6.24
C GLN A 90 -20.21 -1.58 -6.07
N ALA A 91 -19.05 -2.02 -6.57
CA ALA A 91 -17.81 -1.24 -6.51
C ALA A 91 -17.93 0.07 -7.32
N LEU A 92 -18.52 -0.02 -8.52
CA LEU A 92 -18.81 1.14 -9.36
C LEU A 92 -19.83 2.08 -8.70
N HIS A 93 -20.94 1.54 -8.19
CA HIS A 93 -21.95 2.31 -7.47
C HIS A 93 -21.39 3.04 -6.24
N CYS A 94 -20.52 2.36 -5.48
CA CYS A 94 -19.87 2.94 -4.30
C CYS A 94 -18.76 3.96 -4.63
N GLY A 95 -18.35 4.08 -5.90
CA GLY A 95 -17.24 4.95 -6.31
C GLY A 95 -15.97 4.64 -5.53
N VAL A 96 -15.58 3.35 -5.48
CA VAL A 96 -14.43 2.90 -4.66
C VAL A 96 -13.09 3.36 -5.22
N LEU A 97 -13.02 3.69 -6.50
CA LEU A 97 -11.86 4.29 -7.15
C LEU A 97 -12.12 5.75 -7.53
N GLU A 98 -11.09 6.56 -7.38
CA GLU A 98 -11.04 7.93 -7.88
C GLU A 98 -9.93 8.04 -8.93
N SER A 99 -10.11 8.96 -9.88
CA SER A 99 -9.09 9.29 -10.87
C SER A 99 -8.30 10.52 -10.42
N ALA A 100 -6.99 10.48 -10.60
CA ALA A 100 -6.09 11.60 -10.38
C ALA A 100 -5.11 11.72 -11.55
N ARG A 101 -4.47 12.89 -11.67
CA ARG A 101 -3.47 13.16 -12.70
C ARG A 101 -2.13 13.45 -12.07
N HIS A 102 -1.13 12.63 -12.41
CA HIS A 102 0.25 12.82 -12.00
C HIS A 102 1.02 13.58 -13.10
N PRO A 103 1.91 14.55 -12.78
CA PRO A 103 2.68 15.31 -13.78
C PRO A 103 3.45 14.41 -14.76
N VAL A 104 4.03 13.32 -14.25
CA VAL A 104 4.74 12.30 -15.05
C VAL A 104 3.84 11.20 -15.62
N LEU A 105 3.10 10.49 -14.77
CA LEU A 105 2.41 9.25 -15.14
C LEU A 105 1.11 9.49 -15.91
N GLY A 106 0.64 10.74 -15.99
CA GLY A 106 -0.66 11.06 -16.58
C GLY A 106 -1.81 10.64 -15.65
N GLU A 107 -2.94 10.23 -16.24
CA GLU A 107 -4.09 9.78 -15.45
C GLU A 107 -3.84 8.42 -14.82
N TYR A 108 -4.22 8.29 -13.55
CA TYR A 108 -4.16 7.04 -12.82
C TYR A 108 -5.37 6.92 -11.87
N ARG A 109 -5.68 5.69 -11.48
CA ARG A 109 -6.77 5.38 -10.55
C ARG A 109 -6.20 4.95 -9.21
N LEU A 110 -6.89 5.33 -8.14
CA LEU A 110 -6.50 5.00 -6.78
C LEU A 110 -7.74 4.73 -5.92
N PRO A 111 -7.65 3.89 -4.87
CA PRO A 111 -8.73 3.73 -3.93
C PRO A 111 -9.09 5.05 -3.26
N ARG A 112 -10.38 5.34 -3.21
CA ARG A 112 -10.94 6.43 -2.43
C ARG A 112 -10.74 6.18 -0.93
N HIS A 113 -10.78 7.23 -0.12
CA HIS A 113 -10.94 7.10 1.33
C HIS A 113 -12.15 6.22 1.69
N ALA A 114 -11.97 5.24 2.58
CA ALA A 114 -13.04 4.29 2.91
C ALA A 114 -14.29 5.00 3.49
N ALA A 115 -14.09 5.89 4.46
CA ALA A 115 -15.16 6.66 5.08
C ALA A 115 -15.65 7.82 4.19
N ARG A 116 -16.95 8.13 4.28
CA ARG A 116 -17.57 9.29 3.65
C ARG A 116 -18.17 10.18 4.74
N PHE A 117 -17.81 11.44 4.72
CA PHE A 117 -18.34 12.45 5.64
C PHE A 117 -19.11 13.49 4.84
N SER A 118 -20.33 13.79 5.25
CA SER A 118 -21.19 14.78 4.58
C SER A 118 -20.71 16.21 4.81
N ALA A 119 -20.22 16.53 6.02
CA ALA A 119 -19.78 17.87 6.40
C ALA A 119 -18.31 18.15 6.04
N THR A 120 -17.45 17.14 6.08
CA THR A 120 -16.01 17.27 5.78
C THR A 120 -15.57 16.22 4.77
N PRO A 121 -15.99 16.33 3.49
CA PRO A 121 -15.58 15.39 2.46
C PRO A 121 -14.05 15.29 2.39
N ALA A 122 -13.52 14.07 2.39
CA ALA A 122 -12.10 13.81 2.20
C ALA A 122 -11.74 13.98 0.71
N ASN A 123 -11.76 15.22 0.24
CA ASN A 123 -11.39 15.60 -1.12
C ASN A 123 -9.91 15.96 -1.20
N GLY A 124 -9.34 15.93 -2.42
CA GLY A 124 -8.08 16.62 -2.70
C GLY A 124 -6.81 15.79 -2.58
N ARG A 125 -6.83 14.53 -3.04
CA ARG A 125 -5.57 13.78 -3.21
C ARG A 125 -4.78 14.38 -4.37
N THR A 126 -3.73 15.12 -4.02
CA THR A 126 -2.70 15.48 -4.98
C THR A 126 -1.75 14.30 -5.19
N PRO A 127 -1.04 14.26 -6.32
CA PRO A 127 0.11 13.38 -6.49
C PRO A 127 1.08 13.50 -5.31
N ALA A 128 1.83 12.43 -5.05
CA ALA A 128 2.92 12.51 -4.10
C ALA A 128 3.93 13.56 -4.56
N PRO A 129 4.42 14.43 -3.67
CA PRO A 129 5.41 15.44 -4.03
C PRO A 129 6.69 14.77 -4.53
N ALA A 130 7.39 15.43 -5.45
CA ALA A 130 8.71 15.02 -5.88
C ALA A 130 9.71 15.09 -4.70
N PRO A 131 10.80 14.31 -4.73
CA PRO A 131 11.89 14.49 -3.78
C PRO A 131 12.41 15.94 -3.78
N GLY A 132 12.37 16.58 -2.61
CA GLY A 132 12.77 17.98 -2.43
C GLY A 132 11.72 19.02 -2.84
N GLU A 133 10.54 18.61 -3.32
CA GLU A 133 9.45 19.55 -3.63
C GLU A 133 8.92 20.22 -2.35
N GLY A 134 8.78 21.54 -2.40
CA GLY A 134 8.31 22.35 -1.26
C GLY A 134 9.36 22.60 -0.17
N MET A 135 10.57 22.05 -0.30
CA MET A 135 11.58 22.09 0.76
C MET A 135 12.10 23.49 1.04
N VAL A 136 12.36 24.28 -0.01
CA VAL A 136 12.85 25.66 0.09
C VAL A 136 11.78 26.52 0.77
N GLU A 137 10.53 26.40 0.33
CA GLU A 137 9.39 27.14 0.88
C GLU A 137 9.17 26.82 2.37
N HIS A 138 9.33 25.57 2.78
CA HIS A 138 9.22 25.18 4.19
C HIS A 138 10.38 25.72 5.04
N LEU A 139 11.61 25.75 4.52
CA LEU A 139 12.76 26.28 5.24
C LEU A 139 12.72 27.82 5.34
N GLU A 140 12.29 28.50 4.28
CA GLU A 140 12.02 29.94 4.31
C GLU A 140 10.92 30.25 5.36
N ALA A 141 9.86 29.45 5.45
CA ALA A 141 8.83 29.58 6.47
C ALA A 141 9.34 29.31 7.90
N CYS A 142 10.43 28.54 8.05
CA CYS A 142 11.11 28.31 9.32
C CYS A 142 12.13 29.43 9.66
N GLY A 143 12.29 30.43 8.80
CA GLY A 143 13.16 31.59 9.02
C GLY A 143 14.61 31.42 8.54
N TYR A 144 14.89 30.43 7.69
CA TYR A 144 16.17 30.34 6.99
C TYR A 144 16.19 31.33 5.82
N ASP A 145 17.32 32.00 5.62
CA ASP A 145 17.51 32.80 4.41
C ASP A 145 17.86 31.91 3.21
N ARG A 146 17.73 32.50 2.02
CA ARG A 146 17.94 31.76 0.78
C ARG A 146 19.40 31.33 0.60
N ASP A 147 20.34 32.10 1.11
CA ASP A 147 21.76 31.83 0.94
C ASP A 147 22.19 30.63 1.80
N ASP A 148 21.72 30.54 3.05
CA ASP A 148 21.87 29.39 3.94
C ASP A 148 21.29 28.11 3.32
N ILE A 149 20.08 28.20 2.74
CA ILE A 149 19.44 27.06 2.08
C ILE A 149 20.28 26.57 0.90
N MET A 150 20.81 27.49 0.09
CA MET A 150 21.65 27.15 -1.05
C MET A 150 23.00 26.56 -0.63
N GLU A 151 23.59 27.01 0.48
CA GLU A 151 24.80 26.41 1.05
C GLU A 151 24.54 24.96 1.48
N LEU A 152 23.40 24.69 2.11
CA LEU A 152 23.03 23.33 2.52
C LEU A 152 22.77 22.40 1.32
N VAL A 153 22.22 22.92 0.22
CA VAL A 153 22.08 22.19 -1.05
C VAL A 153 23.47 21.89 -1.64
N ALA A 154 24.36 22.88 -1.68
CA ALA A 154 25.71 22.71 -2.22
C ALA A 154 26.56 21.72 -1.39
N ALA A 155 26.35 21.69 -0.07
CA ALA A 155 26.97 20.73 0.83
C ALA A 155 26.40 19.30 0.73
N GLY A 156 25.33 19.09 -0.06
CA GLY A 156 24.63 17.81 -0.19
C GLY A 156 23.82 17.42 1.05
N ALA A 157 23.60 18.35 1.98
CA ALA A 157 22.81 18.13 3.18
C ALA A 157 21.29 18.17 2.88
N LEU A 158 20.89 18.88 1.83
CA LEU A 158 19.52 18.90 1.30
C LEU A 158 19.53 18.40 -0.15
N ALA A 159 18.52 17.61 -0.52
CA ALA A 159 18.32 17.24 -1.91
C ALA A 159 17.85 18.47 -2.70
N ALA A 160 18.47 18.74 -3.84
CA ALA A 160 17.96 19.73 -4.77
C ALA A 160 16.56 19.32 -5.24
N PRO A 161 15.62 20.27 -5.41
CA PRO A 161 14.28 19.95 -5.89
C PRO A 161 14.37 19.29 -7.26
N VAL A 162 13.89 18.06 -7.37
CA VAL A 162 13.89 17.31 -8.63
C VAL A 162 12.64 17.70 -9.42
N ARG A 163 12.83 18.28 -10.62
CA ARG A 163 11.72 18.46 -11.56
C ARG A 163 11.37 17.10 -12.16
N LEU A 164 10.12 16.69 -11.99
CA LEU A 164 9.62 15.45 -12.55
C LEU A 164 9.30 15.63 -14.04
N GLU A 165 10.05 14.97 -14.92
CA GLU A 165 9.85 15.04 -16.37
C GLU A 165 8.78 14.04 -16.86
N PRO A 166 7.94 14.37 -17.86
CA PRO A 166 6.85 13.53 -18.36
C PRO A 166 7.27 12.13 -18.82
N ALA A 167 6.39 11.13 -18.68
CA ALA A 167 6.64 9.71 -18.99
C ALA A 167 7.16 9.40 -20.40
N ALA A 168 7.05 10.32 -21.36
CA ALA A 168 7.59 10.16 -22.71
C ALA A 168 9.12 9.92 -22.74
N SER A 169 9.85 10.28 -21.67
CA SER A 169 11.29 10.03 -21.53
C SER A 169 11.64 8.70 -20.84
N TRP A 170 10.68 8.00 -20.24
CA TRP A 170 10.95 6.79 -19.46
C TRP A 170 11.28 5.58 -20.34
N GLY A 171 10.76 5.54 -21.57
CA GLY A 171 11.19 4.56 -22.57
C GLY A 171 12.69 4.64 -22.81
N SER A 172 13.26 5.84 -22.89
CA SER A 172 14.70 6.05 -23.05
C SER A 172 15.50 5.65 -21.80
N TYR A 173 15.00 5.94 -20.59
CA TYR A 173 15.72 5.67 -19.35
C TYR A 173 15.72 4.17 -18.99
N LEU A 174 14.58 3.50 -19.17
CA LEU A 174 14.42 2.07 -18.93
C LEU A 174 15.16 1.26 -20.01
N LEU A 175 15.15 1.72 -21.27
CA LEU A 175 15.96 1.13 -22.34
C LEU A 175 17.46 1.40 -22.17
N SER A 176 17.89 2.57 -21.68
CA SER A 176 19.32 2.81 -21.41
C SER A 176 19.82 1.99 -20.24
N TRP A 177 18.99 1.76 -19.23
CA TRP A 177 19.30 0.91 -18.08
C TRP A 177 19.32 -0.58 -18.47
N VAL A 178 18.33 -1.04 -19.24
CA VAL A 178 18.28 -2.38 -19.83
C VAL A 178 19.46 -2.62 -20.79
N ALA A 179 19.82 -1.64 -21.61
CA ALA A 179 20.94 -1.72 -22.53
C ALA A 179 22.32 -1.67 -21.85
N ALA A 180 22.43 -1.00 -20.69
CA ALA A 180 23.66 -0.97 -19.91
C ALA A 180 23.94 -2.29 -19.16
N GLU A 181 22.91 -3.13 -18.95
CA GLU A 181 22.99 -4.33 -18.10
C GLU A 181 22.52 -5.63 -18.78
N GLU A 182 22.33 -5.63 -20.11
CA GLU A 182 21.93 -6.78 -20.95
C GLU A 182 20.76 -7.62 -20.38
N ARG A 183 19.72 -6.97 -19.85
CA ARG A 183 18.58 -7.66 -19.20
C ARG A 183 17.27 -7.52 -19.97
N THR A 184 16.33 -8.44 -19.77
CA THR A 184 15.03 -8.40 -20.46
C THR A 184 14.01 -7.51 -19.75
N VAL A 185 13.06 -6.92 -20.49
CA VAL A 185 12.04 -6.00 -19.94
C VAL A 185 11.16 -6.67 -18.89
N ASP A 186 10.86 -7.97 -19.04
CA ASP A 186 10.07 -8.75 -18.08
C ASP A 186 10.78 -8.98 -16.73
N GLU A 187 12.11 -9.01 -16.71
CA GLU A 187 12.90 -9.11 -15.47
C GLU A 187 12.94 -7.76 -14.74
N ALA A 188 12.99 -6.65 -15.49
CA ALA A 188 12.94 -5.29 -14.94
C ALA A 188 11.62 -5.02 -14.19
N TRP A 189 10.49 -5.48 -14.74
CA TRP A 189 9.17 -5.34 -14.11
C TRP A 189 9.03 -6.11 -12.80
N LYS A 190 9.64 -7.30 -12.70
CA LYS A 190 9.62 -8.11 -11.46
C LYS A 190 10.47 -7.50 -10.33
N GLN A 191 11.55 -6.78 -10.66
CA GLN A 191 12.41 -6.11 -9.69
C GLN A 191 11.93 -4.73 -9.25
N GLN A 192 11.04 -4.08 -10.01
CA GLN A 192 10.48 -2.77 -9.64
C GLN A 192 9.69 -2.80 -8.31
N ALA A 193 9.12 -3.96 -7.95
CA ALA A 193 8.52 -4.19 -6.63
C ALA A 193 9.55 -4.26 -5.49
N HIS A 194 10.80 -4.65 -5.76
CA HIS A 194 11.91 -4.66 -4.80
C HIS A 194 12.62 -3.29 -4.70
N PHE A 195 12.57 -2.46 -5.76
CA PHE A 195 13.31 -1.19 -5.81
C PHE A 195 12.80 -0.14 -4.81
N LYS A 196 11.55 -0.23 -4.36
CA LYS A 196 11.01 0.61 -3.26
C LYS A 196 11.80 0.45 -1.95
N ALA A 197 12.55 -0.64 -1.77
CA ALA A 197 13.42 -0.87 -0.61
C ALA A 197 14.90 -0.52 -0.85
N ALA A 198 15.36 -0.40 -2.10
CA ALA A 198 16.77 -0.20 -2.44
C ALA A 198 17.15 1.22 -2.89
N ALA A 199 16.18 2.04 -3.31
CA ALA A 199 16.40 3.46 -3.62
C ALA A 199 16.70 4.34 -2.38
N LEU A 200 16.73 3.74 -1.18
CA LEU A 200 17.15 4.34 0.09
C LEU A 200 18.47 3.72 0.58
N GLN A 201 19.44 3.48 -0.30
CA GLN A 201 20.82 3.33 0.16
C GLN A 201 21.47 4.71 0.26
N PRO A 202 22.05 5.08 1.42
CA PRO A 202 22.75 6.35 1.55
C PRO A 202 23.91 6.38 0.55
N LEU A 203 23.99 7.45 -0.24
CA LEU A 203 25.25 7.82 -0.86
C LEU A 203 26.31 7.87 0.25
N ARG A 204 27.48 7.25 -0.02
CA ARG A 204 28.66 7.10 0.86
C ARG A 204 28.80 8.19 1.92
N PRO A 205 29.32 7.89 3.14
CA PRO A 205 29.32 8.84 4.25
C PRO A 205 30.02 10.14 3.85
N ALA A 206 29.25 11.19 3.62
CA ALA A 206 29.76 12.54 3.58
C ALA A 206 30.19 12.90 5.01
N ALA A 207 31.32 13.61 5.11
CA ALA A 207 32.03 13.91 6.35
C ALA A 207 31.09 14.26 7.52
N THR A 208 31.33 13.64 8.68
CA THR A 208 30.59 13.90 9.91
C THR A 208 30.76 15.37 10.31
N MET A 209 29.78 16.22 10.02
CA MET A 209 29.72 17.57 10.58
C MET A 209 29.31 17.47 12.04
N ARG A 210 30.22 17.82 12.94
CA ARG A 210 29.93 17.97 14.38
C ARG A 210 29.52 19.41 14.62
N VAL A 211 28.25 19.63 14.96
CA VAL A 211 27.75 20.94 15.43
C VAL A 211 28.29 21.17 16.83
N THR A 212 29.29 22.05 16.99
CA THR A 212 29.73 22.51 18.31
C THR A 212 29.11 23.87 18.62
N ARG A 213 28.53 24.00 19.82
CA ARG A 213 28.14 25.31 20.37
C ARG A 213 29.40 26.00 20.88
N SER A 214 29.74 27.14 20.31
CA SER A 214 30.75 28.05 20.87
C SER A 214 30.03 29.30 21.38
N ALA A 215 30.18 29.59 22.68
CA ALA A 215 29.73 30.86 23.24
C ALA A 215 30.85 31.89 23.05
N SER A 216 30.59 32.97 22.32
CA SER A 216 31.54 34.09 22.25
C SER A 216 31.39 34.97 23.50
N ALA A 217 32.52 35.25 24.16
CA ALA A 217 32.60 36.08 25.36
C ALA A 217 32.67 37.58 25.01
N LEU A 218 31.71 38.08 24.23
CA LEU A 218 31.53 39.51 23.99
C LEU A 218 30.10 39.92 24.38
N PRO A 219 29.94 40.92 25.27
CA PRO A 219 28.61 41.34 25.69
C PRO A 219 27.89 42.04 24.52
N GLY A 220 26.82 41.41 24.02
CA GLY A 220 25.93 41.98 23.01
C GLY A 220 25.84 41.21 21.68
N ALA A 221 26.63 40.16 21.46
CA ALA A 221 26.50 39.31 20.26
C ALA A 221 25.54 38.13 20.52
N GLY A 222 24.43 38.07 19.79
CA GLY A 222 23.53 36.92 19.77
C GLY A 222 24.25 35.65 19.31
N LEU A 223 23.67 34.49 19.64
CA LEU A 223 24.22 33.16 19.35
C LEU A 223 24.54 32.99 17.85
N VAL A 224 25.82 33.00 17.46
CA VAL A 224 26.24 32.70 16.08
C VAL A 224 26.61 31.22 16.00
N ARG A 225 25.84 30.43 15.23
CA ARG A 225 26.25 29.06 14.87
C ARG A 225 27.30 29.17 13.75
N ARG A 226 28.54 28.76 14.04
CA ARG A 226 29.60 28.65 13.02
C ARG A 226 29.82 27.18 12.71
N LEU A 227 29.72 26.82 11.44
CA LEU A 227 30.07 25.50 10.94
C LEU A 227 31.52 25.55 10.45
N THR A 228 32.41 24.75 11.04
CA THR A 228 33.80 24.63 10.58
C THR A 228 34.07 23.20 10.14
N THR A 229 34.65 23.04 8.96
CA THR A 229 35.14 21.76 8.43
C THR A 229 36.53 21.47 9.00
N ALA A 230 36.76 20.25 9.51
CA ALA A 230 38.07 19.80 9.96
C ALA A 230 38.58 18.66 9.06
N PRO A 231 39.87 18.60 8.69
CA PRO A 231 40.42 17.52 7.89
C PRO A 231 40.54 16.23 8.73
N SER A 232 40.12 15.12 8.14
CA SER A 232 40.04 13.80 8.79
C SER A 232 41.41 13.18 9.06
N ALA A 233 41.68 12.82 10.32
CA ALA A 233 42.73 11.86 10.66
C ALA A 233 42.07 10.63 11.30
N THR A 234 42.16 9.48 10.61
CA THR A 234 41.80 8.16 11.15
C THR A 234 43.08 7.49 11.64
N PRO A 235 43.11 6.85 12.81
CA PRO A 235 43.14 5.39 12.78
C PRO A 235 42.40 4.68 13.94
N GLY A 236 41.96 3.45 13.68
CA GLY A 236 41.92 2.39 14.70
C GLY A 236 40.56 1.85 15.11
N LEU A 237 40.18 0.70 14.53
CA LEU A 237 39.13 -0.20 15.00
C LEU A 237 39.28 -0.60 16.48
N ARG A 238 38.15 -0.73 17.21
CA ARG A 238 37.74 -1.96 17.93
C ARG A 238 36.30 -1.88 18.48
N ARG A 239 35.68 -3.06 18.50
CA ARG A 239 34.28 -3.43 18.82
C ARG A 239 33.85 -3.08 20.25
N VAL A 240 32.54 -2.95 20.52
CA VAL A 240 31.67 -3.92 21.25
C VAL A 240 30.31 -3.26 21.61
N LEU A 241 29.25 -4.08 21.50
CA LEU A 241 27.83 -3.87 21.80
C LEU A 241 27.53 -3.47 23.26
N SER A 242 26.47 -2.69 23.51
CA SER A 242 25.22 -3.16 24.14
C SER A 242 24.27 -2.00 24.48
N TRP A 243 22.97 -2.30 24.42
CA TRP A 243 21.84 -1.42 24.78
C TRP A 243 21.71 -1.17 26.28
N ALA A 244 21.11 -0.03 26.63
CA ALA A 244 20.18 0.16 27.73
C ALA A 244 19.10 1.15 27.27
#